data_AF-A0AAW2ZL43-F1
#
_entry.id   AF-A0AAW2ZL43-F1
#
_cell.length_a   1.000
_cell.length_b   1.000
_cell.length_c   1.000
_cell.angle_alpha   90.00
_cell.angle_beta   90.00
_cell.angle_gamma   90.00
#
_symmetry.space_group_name_H-M   'P 1'
#
loop_
_entity.id
_entity.type
_entity.pdbx_description
1 polymer ?
#
loop_
_entity_poly.entity_id
_entity_poly.type
_entity_poly.pdbx_seq_one_letter_code
_entity_poly.pdbx_strand_id
1 'polypeptide(L)'
;MASKRVFYTDEQYHARPPNANDHVSILQQQLFDTQKKHQQDDMELMSLQREIREKNKEYRTIQLKYDQLKNAFQQVKENQATILSHLEDLKNEIEEERSKNVELSDQLQLAQVENAKIHDAKIKNEEQQKEIVLLKEVKKSLEKALMDDKKSSDSRTVKKYEQQIEILNEEIRKWNETSKKQYSENKQVSTKLQVANTRIEALIKENNDTKSQSLLHEERVRKLEKQIEMSNLMMESVKKKKELKHTTDQFTQTDRVIEKVKEQQAPPPRQEVERKIVPKPSTAATVEKKLEPKSKFALKSDVHFLQDKNICEVTIDTLVLKSDFVSQNNLAPLFFSVDFFEHDTQATIIVEPNLNHNNFSSAPSIRFGNALRFEVVMNEMFLYYLQNGELLLELNVTRGQDFDVVGRSSIPLTDLVTQEQPIKAFAVVVSSKNENVVIGTVNYLISMDVPILKCVKQDKSALNKFLKLLSANHKKNDDVEVHQTVIRLLFCNQVPTKKSGSTVSVHYKFYTFSTYKTKFVHLGEHGDAKINDEQVFPVDNDFEFKQYLRKSNLDVLLVDQSSNILGEACIPLRDLLSTNAVIGVYKLSSGGEIKIEIEKSK
;
A
#
# COMPACT_ATOMS: atom_id res chain seq x y z
N MET A 1 59.42 -108.04 3.29
CA MET A 1 59.16 -109.49 3.42
C MET A 1 60.48 -110.26 3.24
N ALA A 2 60.51 -111.52 3.65
CA ALA A 2 61.47 -112.55 3.23
C ALA A 2 62.98 -112.24 3.36
N SER A 3 63.54 -112.55 4.53
CA SER A 3 64.93 -113.05 4.56
C SER A 3 65.03 -114.33 3.72
N LYS A 4 66.11 -114.51 2.96
CA LYS A 4 66.40 -115.75 2.22
C LYS A 4 67.74 -116.33 2.64
N ARG A 5 67.75 -117.65 2.82
CA ARG A 5 68.88 -118.43 3.35
C ARG A 5 69.99 -118.53 2.32
N VAL A 6 71.23 -118.37 2.76
CA VAL A 6 72.42 -118.88 2.05
C VAL A 6 72.57 -120.35 2.42
N PHE A 7 72.68 -121.22 1.42
CA PHE A 7 73.10 -122.61 1.62
C PHE A 7 74.62 -122.70 1.49
N TYR A 8 75.26 -123.40 2.41
CA TYR A 8 76.61 -123.92 2.22
C TYR A 8 76.52 -125.33 1.63
N THR A 9 77.38 -125.62 0.65
CA THR A 9 77.67 -126.97 0.17
C THR A 9 79.17 -127.05 -0.07
N ASP A 10 79.90 -127.70 0.84
CA ASP A 10 81.28 -128.08 0.59
C ASP A 10 81.32 -129.19 -0.46
N GLU A 11 82.12 -129.01 -1.50
CA GLU A 11 82.70 -130.14 -2.22
C GLU A 11 84.12 -129.77 -2.66
N GLN A 12 85.09 -130.56 -2.20
CA GLN A 12 86.52 -130.34 -2.46
C GLN A 12 86.86 -130.85 -3.87
N TYR A 13 87.83 -130.24 -4.56
CA TYR A 13 88.88 -131.03 -5.26
C TYR A 13 90.12 -130.21 -5.65
N HIS A 14 91.29 -130.83 -5.40
CA HIS A 14 92.61 -130.62 -5.99
C HIS A 14 93.08 -129.21 -6.41
N ALA A 15 93.97 -128.64 -5.59
CA ALA A 15 94.95 -127.68 -6.06
C ALA A 15 95.95 -128.34 -7.04
N ARG A 16 95.99 -127.85 -8.29
CA ARG A 16 97.24 -127.80 -9.07
C ARG A 16 97.90 -126.44 -8.82
N PRO A 17 99.24 -126.34 -8.77
CA PRO A 17 99.90 -125.05 -8.76
C PRO A 17 99.61 -124.32 -10.09
N PRO A 18 99.08 -123.08 -10.09
CA PRO A 18 98.93 -122.31 -11.31
C PRO A 18 100.30 -122.02 -11.92
N ASN A 19 100.39 -121.94 -13.25
CA ASN A 19 101.62 -121.44 -13.88
C ASN A 19 101.83 -119.96 -13.52
N ALA A 20 103.08 -119.51 -13.53
CA ALA A 20 103.39 -118.09 -13.38
C ALA A 20 102.65 -117.22 -14.41
N ASN A 21 102.43 -117.75 -15.63
CA ASN A 21 101.64 -117.11 -16.68
C ASN A 21 100.16 -116.91 -16.30
N ASP A 22 99.57 -117.82 -15.51
CA ASP A 22 98.16 -117.72 -15.12
C ASP A 22 97.97 -116.59 -14.10
N HIS A 23 98.88 -116.51 -13.11
CA HIS A 23 98.90 -115.39 -12.16
C HIS A 23 99.21 -114.05 -12.83
N VAL A 24 100.14 -114.01 -13.80
CA VAL A 24 100.39 -112.79 -14.61
C VAL A 24 99.14 -112.40 -15.41
N SER A 25 98.42 -113.36 -16.00
CA SER A 25 97.19 -113.09 -16.76
C SER A 25 96.06 -112.56 -15.86
N ILE A 26 95.89 -113.12 -14.66
CA ILE A 26 94.91 -112.64 -13.67
C ILE A 26 95.27 -111.22 -13.19
N LEU A 27 96.54 -110.93 -12.92
CA LEU A 27 96.99 -109.60 -12.52
C LEU A 27 96.86 -108.57 -13.66
N GLN A 28 97.12 -108.96 -14.90
CA GLN A 28 96.87 -108.13 -16.09
C GLN A 28 95.38 -107.84 -16.28
N GLN A 29 94.51 -108.84 -16.10
CA GLN A 29 93.06 -108.67 -16.16
C GLN A 29 92.56 -107.75 -15.02
N GLN A 30 93.04 -107.93 -13.79
CA GLN A 30 92.70 -107.07 -12.66
C GLN A 30 93.18 -105.62 -12.86
N LEU A 31 94.38 -105.42 -13.42
CA LEU A 31 94.86 -104.08 -13.81
C LEU A 31 93.98 -103.47 -14.90
N PHE A 32 93.61 -104.25 -15.93
CA PHE A 32 92.76 -103.80 -17.02
C PHE A 32 91.35 -103.42 -16.53
N ASP A 33 90.71 -104.25 -15.70
CA ASP A 33 89.38 -103.95 -15.15
C ASP A 33 89.42 -102.80 -14.14
N THR A 34 90.52 -102.64 -13.37
CA THR A 34 90.71 -101.47 -12.50
C THR A 34 90.92 -100.20 -13.33
N GLN A 35 91.70 -100.25 -14.40
CA GLN A 35 91.91 -99.14 -15.33
C GLN A 35 90.63 -98.76 -16.06
N LYS A 36 89.86 -99.75 -16.53
CA LYS A 36 88.54 -99.57 -17.15
C LYS A 36 87.53 -98.98 -16.17
N LYS A 37 87.53 -99.42 -14.92
CA LYS A 37 86.69 -98.81 -13.88
C LYS A 37 87.11 -97.37 -13.60
N HIS A 38 88.40 -97.08 -13.46
CA HIS A 38 88.89 -95.71 -13.29
C HIS A 38 88.49 -94.81 -14.47
N GLN A 39 88.57 -95.31 -15.71
CA GLN A 39 88.08 -94.60 -16.90
C GLN A 39 86.56 -94.36 -16.87
N GLN A 40 85.77 -95.28 -16.31
CA GLN A 40 84.33 -95.08 -16.13
C GLN A 40 84.04 -94.06 -15.02
N ASP A 41 84.67 -94.20 -13.85
CA ASP A 41 84.57 -93.27 -12.72
C ASP A 41 84.98 -91.84 -13.18
N ASP A 42 86.00 -91.70 -14.03
CA ASP A 42 86.42 -90.43 -14.65
C ASP A 42 85.40 -89.88 -15.67
N MET A 43 84.79 -90.73 -16.49
CA MET A 43 83.72 -90.32 -17.43
C MET A 43 82.47 -89.84 -16.69
N GLU A 44 82.07 -90.53 -15.62
CA GLU A 44 80.95 -90.14 -14.77
C GLU A 44 81.25 -88.82 -14.04
N LEU A 45 82.47 -88.66 -13.49
CA LEU A 45 82.93 -87.39 -12.93
C LEU A 45 82.93 -86.24 -13.94
N MET A 46 83.36 -86.48 -15.18
CA MET A 46 83.33 -85.48 -16.26
C MET A 46 81.90 -85.14 -16.71
N SER A 47 80.98 -86.11 -16.68
CA SER A 47 79.55 -85.88 -16.93
C SER A 47 78.92 -85.01 -15.84
N LEU A 48 79.13 -85.36 -14.57
CA LEU A 48 78.67 -84.57 -13.41
C LEU A 48 79.27 -83.16 -13.42
N GLN A 49 80.56 -83.01 -13.77
CA GLN A 49 81.16 -81.70 -13.95
C GLN A 49 80.53 -80.88 -15.09
N ARG A 50 80.10 -81.52 -16.20
CA ARG A 50 79.36 -80.82 -17.26
C ARG A 50 78.00 -80.36 -16.75
N GLU A 51 77.24 -81.24 -16.11
CA GLU A 51 75.92 -80.91 -15.56
C GLU A 51 76.01 -79.79 -14.51
N ILE A 52 76.98 -79.85 -13.58
CA ILE A 52 77.23 -78.80 -12.59
C ILE A 52 77.55 -77.46 -13.28
N ARG A 53 78.35 -77.44 -14.36
CA ARG A 53 78.64 -76.21 -15.13
C ARG A 53 77.38 -75.68 -15.83
N GLU A 54 76.53 -76.57 -16.34
CA GLU A 54 75.27 -76.22 -17.01
C GLU A 54 74.23 -75.68 -16.03
N LYS A 55 74.02 -76.34 -14.87
CA LYS A 55 73.14 -75.85 -13.80
C LYS A 55 73.64 -74.55 -13.17
N ASN A 56 74.95 -74.33 -13.07
CA ASN A 56 75.49 -73.02 -12.70
C ASN A 56 75.20 -71.94 -13.75
N LYS A 57 75.18 -72.28 -15.04
CA LYS A 57 74.81 -71.35 -16.14
C LYS A 57 73.30 -71.04 -16.12
N GLU A 58 72.45 -72.05 -15.91
CA GLU A 58 71.01 -71.86 -15.70
C GLU A 58 70.74 -70.95 -14.49
N TYR A 59 71.34 -71.27 -13.33
CA TYR A 59 71.18 -70.50 -12.10
C TYR A 59 71.57 -69.03 -12.27
N ARG A 60 72.75 -68.75 -12.85
CA ARG A 60 73.18 -67.37 -13.16
C ARG A 60 72.21 -66.65 -14.10
N THR A 61 71.62 -67.37 -15.06
CA THR A 61 70.64 -66.80 -16.00
C THR A 61 69.32 -66.48 -15.29
N ILE A 62 68.87 -67.32 -14.36
CA ILE A 62 67.67 -67.09 -13.54
C ILE A 62 67.90 -65.94 -12.55
N GLN A 63 69.06 -65.89 -11.89
CA GLN A 63 69.45 -64.82 -10.99
C GLN A 63 69.46 -63.46 -11.70
N LEU A 64 70.10 -63.37 -12.88
CA LEU A 64 70.12 -62.15 -13.68
C LEU A 64 68.72 -61.69 -14.11
N LYS A 65 67.81 -62.63 -14.45
CA LYS A 65 66.40 -62.32 -14.71
C LYS A 65 65.64 -61.84 -13.47
N TYR A 66 65.93 -62.41 -12.30
CA TYR A 66 65.34 -61.98 -11.03
C TYR A 66 65.79 -60.56 -10.67
N ASP A 67 67.08 -60.26 -10.79
CA ASP A 67 67.62 -58.92 -10.52
C ASP A 67 67.08 -57.87 -11.52
N GLN A 68 66.94 -58.23 -12.80
CA GLN A 68 66.25 -57.39 -13.79
C GLN A 68 64.78 -57.11 -13.41
N LEU A 69 64.01 -58.14 -13.04
CA LEU A 69 62.61 -57.99 -12.66
C LEU A 69 62.45 -57.17 -11.37
N LYS A 70 63.34 -57.36 -10.40
CA LYS A 70 63.39 -56.60 -9.15
C LYS A 70 63.65 -55.11 -9.40
N ASN A 71 64.61 -54.80 -10.28
CA ASN A 71 64.92 -53.42 -10.67
C ASN A 71 63.75 -52.77 -11.43
N ALA A 72 63.12 -53.51 -12.36
CA ALA A 72 61.93 -53.03 -13.07
C ALA A 72 60.74 -52.76 -12.11
N PHE A 73 60.51 -53.62 -11.12
CA PHE A 73 59.48 -53.42 -10.10
C PHE A 73 59.76 -52.18 -9.23
N GLN A 74 61.02 -51.98 -8.83
CA GLN A 74 61.43 -50.78 -8.08
C GLN A 74 61.21 -49.50 -8.91
N GLN A 75 61.59 -49.50 -10.20
CA GLN A 75 61.35 -48.37 -11.10
C GLN A 75 59.85 -48.08 -11.30
N VAL A 76 59.01 -49.12 -11.45
CA VAL A 76 57.55 -48.96 -11.53
C VAL A 76 56.98 -48.35 -10.24
N LYS A 77 57.48 -48.74 -9.08
CA LYS A 77 57.07 -48.19 -7.78
C LYS A 77 57.48 -46.72 -7.63
N GLU A 78 58.67 -46.35 -8.08
CA GLU A 78 59.16 -44.96 -8.08
C GLU A 78 58.34 -44.09 -9.03
N ASN A 79 58.11 -44.56 -10.27
CA ASN A 79 57.23 -43.89 -11.24
C ASN A 79 55.80 -43.72 -10.69
N GLN A 80 55.24 -44.73 -10.02
CA GLN A 80 53.92 -44.65 -9.40
C GLN A 80 53.87 -43.59 -8.30
N ALA A 81 54.91 -43.48 -7.46
CA ALA A 81 54.99 -42.44 -6.44
C ALA A 81 55.04 -41.03 -7.05
N THR A 82 55.80 -40.84 -8.14
CA THR A 82 55.86 -39.57 -8.88
C THR A 82 54.50 -39.21 -9.49
N ILE A 83 53.80 -40.18 -10.10
CA ILE A 83 52.45 -39.97 -10.66
C ILE A 83 51.45 -39.59 -9.56
N LEU A 84 51.49 -40.25 -8.41
CA LEU A 84 50.60 -39.93 -7.28
C LEU A 84 50.85 -38.53 -6.71
N SER A 85 52.11 -38.08 -6.63
CA SER A 85 52.42 -36.69 -6.26
C SER A 85 51.79 -35.70 -7.23
N HIS A 86 52.03 -35.90 -8.54
CA HIS A 86 51.54 -34.99 -9.57
C HIS A 86 50.00 -34.96 -9.67
N LEU A 87 49.33 -36.07 -9.37
CA LEU A 87 47.86 -36.12 -9.27
C LEU A 87 47.32 -35.33 -8.06
N GLU A 88 48.03 -35.31 -6.94
CA GLU A 88 47.65 -34.49 -5.79
C GLU A 88 47.93 -32.99 -6.06
N ASP A 89 49.04 -32.67 -6.72
CA ASP A 89 49.36 -31.30 -7.17
C ASP A 89 48.27 -30.75 -8.10
N LEU A 90 47.90 -31.51 -9.13
CA LEU A 90 46.82 -31.17 -10.07
C LEU A 90 45.44 -31.08 -9.40
N LYS A 91 45.17 -31.95 -8.41
CA LYS A 91 43.94 -31.88 -7.60
C LYS A 91 43.87 -30.57 -6.82
N ASN A 92 44.97 -30.15 -6.20
CA ASN A 92 45.05 -28.91 -5.44
C ASN A 92 44.88 -27.68 -6.36
N GLU A 93 45.49 -27.69 -7.55
CA GLU A 93 45.29 -26.63 -8.57
C GLU A 93 43.82 -26.55 -9.03
N ILE A 94 43.16 -27.69 -9.25
CA ILE A 94 41.72 -27.75 -9.59
C ILE A 94 40.83 -27.26 -8.43
N GLU A 95 41.18 -27.55 -7.18
CA GLU A 95 40.46 -27.04 -6.01
C GLU A 95 40.64 -25.52 -5.86
N GLU A 96 41.86 -24.99 -6.06
CA GLU A 96 42.13 -23.55 -5.97
C GLU A 96 41.44 -22.75 -7.10
N GLU A 97 41.46 -23.25 -8.34
CA GLU A 97 40.72 -22.64 -9.45
C GLU A 97 39.20 -22.71 -9.25
N ARG A 98 38.67 -23.76 -8.62
CA ARG A 98 37.25 -23.81 -8.24
C ARG A 98 36.90 -22.73 -7.22
N SER A 99 37.73 -22.52 -6.20
CA SER A 99 37.53 -21.43 -5.23
C SER A 99 37.53 -20.06 -5.92
N LYS A 100 38.50 -19.78 -6.81
CA LYS A 100 38.55 -18.52 -7.58
C LYS A 100 37.31 -18.32 -8.46
N ASN A 101 36.80 -19.38 -9.09
CA ASN A 101 35.58 -19.29 -9.91
C ASN A 101 34.32 -19.00 -9.06
N VAL A 102 34.24 -19.52 -7.83
CA VAL A 102 33.16 -19.14 -6.88
C VAL A 102 33.29 -17.68 -6.48
N GLU A 103 34.47 -17.23 -6.05
CA GLU A 103 34.69 -15.82 -5.66
C GLU A 103 34.40 -14.82 -6.80
N LEU A 104 34.71 -15.19 -8.04
CA LEU A 104 34.37 -14.38 -9.23
C LEU A 104 32.87 -14.41 -9.56
N SER A 105 32.19 -15.55 -9.36
CA SER A 105 30.74 -15.66 -9.50
C SER A 105 30.00 -14.77 -8.49
N ASP A 106 30.42 -14.81 -7.22
CA ASP A 106 29.85 -13.99 -6.15
C ASP A 106 30.04 -12.49 -6.42
N GLN A 107 31.24 -12.09 -6.88
CA GLN A 107 31.52 -10.70 -7.30
C GLN A 107 30.65 -10.26 -8.48
N LEU A 108 30.41 -11.14 -9.46
CA LEU A 108 29.57 -10.85 -10.61
C LEU A 108 28.09 -10.69 -10.21
N GLN A 109 27.59 -11.55 -9.32
CA GLN A 109 26.23 -11.43 -8.77
C GLN A 109 26.05 -10.14 -7.95
N LEU A 110 27.03 -9.78 -7.11
CA LEU A 110 27.00 -8.51 -6.37
C LEU A 110 26.95 -7.30 -7.33
N ALA A 111 27.73 -7.32 -8.40
CA ALA A 111 27.70 -6.28 -9.43
C ALA A 111 26.37 -6.25 -10.20
N GLN A 112 25.74 -7.39 -10.48
CA GLN A 112 24.40 -7.43 -11.08
C GLN A 112 23.35 -6.80 -10.16
N VAL A 113 23.36 -7.13 -8.86
CA VAL A 113 22.46 -6.57 -7.84
C VAL A 113 22.67 -5.07 -7.64
N GLU A 114 23.90 -4.57 -7.76
CA GLU A 114 24.17 -3.13 -7.73
C GLU A 114 23.67 -2.42 -9.00
N ASN A 115 23.88 -3.00 -10.18
CA ASN A 115 23.35 -2.47 -11.44
C ASN A 115 21.81 -2.43 -11.47
N ALA A 116 21.13 -3.44 -10.92
CA ALA A 116 19.66 -3.44 -10.77
C ALA A 116 19.20 -2.26 -9.90
N LYS A 117 19.80 -2.06 -8.73
CA LYS A 117 19.48 -0.92 -7.83
C LYS A 117 19.74 0.44 -8.49
N ILE A 118 20.78 0.55 -9.33
CA ILE A 118 21.05 1.74 -10.13
C ILE A 118 19.97 1.95 -11.21
N HIS A 119 19.45 0.88 -11.80
CA HIS A 119 18.36 0.95 -12.78
C HIS A 119 17.05 1.41 -12.12
N ASP A 120 16.66 0.80 -10.98
CA ASP A 120 15.47 1.18 -10.20
C ASP A 120 15.53 2.65 -9.78
N ALA A 121 16.69 3.08 -9.25
CA ALA A 121 16.92 4.47 -8.85
C ALA A 121 16.84 5.44 -10.03
N LYS A 122 17.22 5.01 -11.24
CA LYS A 122 17.07 5.80 -12.47
C LYS A 122 15.62 5.90 -12.91
N ILE A 123 14.87 4.80 -12.93
CA ILE A 123 13.43 4.77 -13.26
C ILE A 123 12.67 5.72 -12.33
N LYS A 124 12.87 5.59 -11.01
CA LYS A 124 12.23 6.44 -10.00
C LYS A 124 12.57 7.93 -10.14
N ASN A 125 13.79 8.25 -10.56
CA ASN A 125 14.22 9.62 -10.83
C ASN A 125 13.54 10.18 -12.10
N GLU A 126 13.38 9.37 -13.15
CA GLU A 126 12.62 9.74 -14.36
C GLU A 126 11.13 9.93 -14.07
N GLU A 127 10.54 9.16 -13.15
CA GLU A 127 9.17 9.36 -12.64
C GLU A 127 9.01 10.66 -11.86
N GLN A 128 9.89 10.90 -10.88
CA GLN A 128 9.91 12.15 -10.10
C GLN A 128 10.11 13.38 -10.99
N GLN A 129 10.89 13.28 -12.07
CA GLN A 129 11.02 14.35 -13.06
C GLN A 129 9.72 14.60 -13.84
N LYS A 130 8.98 13.55 -14.23
CA LYS A 130 7.64 13.68 -14.86
C LYS A 130 6.65 14.34 -13.90
N GLU A 131 6.63 13.91 -12.63
CA GLU A 131 5.78 14.52 -11.58
C GLU A 131 6.10 16.01 -11.39
N ILE A 132 7.38 16.37 -11.30
CA ILE A 132 7.85 17.77 -11.17
C ILE A 132 7.43 18.62 -12.38
N VAL A 133 7.31 18.06 -13.59
CA VAL A 133 6.77 18.77 -14.77
C VAL A 133 5.26 18.96 -14.63
N LEU A 134 4.50 17.91 -14.33
CA LEU A 134 3.04 17.97 -14.15
C LEU A 134 2.64 18.96 -13.05
N LEU A 135 3.34 18.96 -11.90
CA LEU A 135 3.10 19.89 -10.80
C LEU A 135 3.38 21.36 -11.19
N LYS A 136 4.36 21.62 -12.07
CA LYS A 136 4.61 22.97 -12.61
C LYS A 136 3.49 23.41 -13.57
N GLU A 137 2.96 22.50 -14.38
CA GLU A 137 1.84 22.80 -15.29
C GLU A 137 0.53 23.04 -14.52
N VAL A 138 0.22 22.19 -13.54
CA VAL A 138 -0.94 22.37 -12.64
C VAL A 138 -0.83 23.69 -11.89
N LYS A 139 0.34 24.01 -11.30
CA LYS A 139 0.58 25.29 -10.64
C LYS A 139 0.32 26.48 -11.60
N LYS A 140 0.90 26.45 -12.80
CA LYS A 140 0.72 27.51 -13.81
C LYS A 140 -0.73 27.67 -14.26
N SER A 141 -1.48 26.57 -14.32
CA SER A 141 -2.92 26.56 -14.61
C SER A 141 -3.73 27.21 -13.48
N LEU A 142 -3.45 26.85 -12.22
CA LEU A 142 -4.08 27.44 -11.04
C LEU A 142 -3.76 28.94 -10.89
N GLU A 143 -2.51 29.35 -11.13
CA GLU A 143 -2.09 30.77 -11.14
C GLU A 143 -2.88 31.58 -12.19
N LYS A 144 -3.10 31.01 -13.39
CA LYS A 144 -3.93 31.64 -14.41
C LYS A 144 -5.39 31.72 -13.97
N ALA A 145 -5.97 30.62 -13.48
CA ALA A 145 -7.37 30.57 -13.05
C ALA A 145 -7.66 31.57 -11.93
N LEU A 146 -6.77 31.70 -10.94
CA LEU A 146 -6.87 32.68 -9.86
C LEU A 146 -6.82 34.12 -10.36
N MET A 147 -5.95 34.41 -11.35
CA MET A 147 -5.84 35.74 -11.95
C MET A 147 -7.06 36.10 -12.81
N ASP A 148 -7.67 35.14 -13.49
CA ASP A 148 -8.87 35.37 -14.31
C ASP A 148 -10.14 35.45 -13.45
N ASP A 149 -10.28 34.66 -12.37
CA ASP A 149 -11.38 34.82 -11.41
C ASP A 149 -11.30 36.16 -10.68
N LYS A 150 -10.10 36.59 -10.24
CA LYS A 150 -9.90 37.89 -9.61
C LYS A 150 -10.35 39.05 -10.52
N LYS A 151 -9.95 39.05 -11.80
CA LYS A 151 -10.45 40.02 -12.80
C LYS A 151 -11.97 39.98 -12.92
N SER A 152 -12.58 38.79 -12.84
CA SER A 152 -14.04 38.64 -12.89
C SER A 152 -14.72 39.25 -11.66
N SER A 153 -14.14 39.07 -10.48
CA SER A 153 -14.62 39.63 -9.21
C SER A 153 -14.48 41.15 -9.18
N ASP A 154 -13.31 41.68 -9.55
CA ASP A 154 -13.05 43.11 -9.66
C ASP A 154 -13.98 43.77 -10.70
N SER A 155 -14.24 43.13 -11.85
CA SER A 155 -15.22 43.61 -12.84
C SER A 155 -16.66 43.59 -12.32
N ARG A 156 -17.03 42.58 -11.50
CA ARG A 156 -18.36 42.48 -10.88
C ARG A 156 -18.57 43.51 -9.77
N THR A 157 -17.54 43.90 -9.02
CA THR A 157 -17.64 44.95 -8.00
C THR A 157 -17.67 46.34 -8.62
N VAL A 158 -16.81 46.63 -9.61
CA VAL A 158 -16.82 47.89 -10.37
C VAL A 158 -18.21 48.13 -10.97
N LYS A 159 -18.82 47.15 -11.66
CA LYS A 159 -20.17 47.30 -12.24
C LYS A 159 -21.28 47.59 -11.23
N LYS A 160 -21.15 47.11 -9.98
CA LYS A 160 -22.11 47.45 -8.91
C LYS A 160 -21.95 48.89 -8.45
N TYR A 161 -20.71 49.38 -8.34
CA TYR A 161 -20.45 50.77 -7.99
C TYR A 161 -20.84 51.74 -9.13
N GLU A 162 -20.60 51.37 -10.39
CA GLU A 162 -21.08 52.11 -11.57
C GLU A 162 -22.61 52.27 -11.53
N GLN A 163 -23.36 51.19 -11.31
CA GLN A 163 -24.82 51.21 -11.17
C GLN A 163 -25.29 52.07 -9.98
N GLN A 164 -24.61 52.01 -8.84
CA GLN A 164 -24.94 52.86 -7.68
C GLN A 164 -24.67 54.35 -7.96
N ILE A 165 -23.57 54.67 -8.64
CA ILE A 165 -23.21 56.03 -9.05
C ILE A 165 -24.24 56.58 -10.05
N GLU A 166 -24.70 55.76 -11.00
CA GLU A 166 -25.71 56.17 -11.98
C GLU A 166 -27.08 56.47 -11.32
N ILE A 167 -27.53 55.62 -10.39
CA ILE A 167 -28.74 55.87 -9.59
C ILE A 167 -28.62 57.18 -8.79
N LEU A 168 -27.51 57.36 -8.07
CA LEU A 168 -27.26 58.57 -7.28
C LEU A 168 -27.19 59.83 -8.15
N ASN A 169 -26.56 59.75 -9.33
CA ASN A 169 -26.52 60.87 -10.29
C ASN A 169 -27.92 61.23 -10.79
N GLU A 170 -28.81 60.25 -11.01
CA GLU A 170 -30.17 60.54 -11.44
C GLU A 170 -31.06 61.08 -10.31
N GLU A 171 -30.85 60.65 -9.06
CA GLU A 171 -31.46 61.29 -7.88
C GLU A 171 -30.98 62.75 -7.71
N ILE A 172 -29.67 62.99 -7.83
CA ILE A 172 -29.09 64.34 -7.83
C ILE A 172 -29.67 65.20 -8.96
N ARG A 173 -29.89 64.63 -10.16
CA ARG A 173 -30.54 65.34 -11.27
C ARG A 173 -31.99 65.74 -10.92
N LYS A 174 -32.80 64.79 -10.43
CA LYS A 174 -34.19 65.04 -10.00
C LYS A 174 -34.26 66.07 -8.88
N TRP A 175 -33.35 66.03 -7.92
CA TRP A 175 -33.26 66.99 -6.82
C TRP A 175 -32.91 68.39 -7.34
N ASN A 176 -31.88 68.52 -8.18
CA ASN A 176 -31.50 69.80 -8.80
C ASN A 176 -32.61 70.40 -9.66
N GLU A 177 -33.34 69.60 -10.44
CA GLU A 177 -34.51 70.06 -11.22
C GLU A 177 -35.62 70.57 -10.30
N THR A 178 -35.90 69.87 -9.20
CA THR A 178 -36.90 70.25 -8.19
C THR A 178 -36.51 71.54 -7.46
N SER A 179 -35.28 71.65 -6.98
CA SER A 179 -34.77 72.85 -6.30
C SER A 179 -34.72 74.06 -7.25
N LYS A 180 -34.36 73.87 -8.52
CA LYS A 180 -34.38 74.93 -9.54
C LYS A 180 -35.80 75.43 -9.81
N LYS A 181 -36.79 74.53 -9.85
CA LYS A 181 -38.21 74.90 -9.93
C LYS A 181 -38.65 75.70 -8.70
N GLN A 182 -38.42 75.19 -7.49
CA GLN A 182 -38.75 75.87 -6.24
C GLN A 182 -38.08 77.26 -6.12
N TYR A 183 -36.83 77.40 -6.56
CA TYR A 183 -36.15 78.69 -6.59
C TYR A 183 -36.83 79.68 -7.56
N SER A 184 -37.29 79.21 -8.72
CA SER A 184 -38.03 80.05 -9.67
C SER A 184 -39.41 80.47 -9.13
N GLU A 185 -40.09 79.59 -8.40
CA GLU A 185 -41.39 79.86 -7.76
C GLU A 185 -41.22 80.85 -6.60
N ASN A 186 -40.25 80.64 -5.71
CA ASN A 186 -39.90 81.57 -4.64
C ASN A 186 -39.46 82.95 -5.18
N LYS A 187 -38.78 83.01 -6.32
CA LYS A 187 -38.45 84.30 -6.98
C LYS A 187 -39.70 85.04 -7.49
N GLN A 188 -40.71 84.32 -7.98
CA GLN A 188 -42.01 84.91 -8.33
C GLN A 188 -42.82 85.35 -7.10
N VAL A 189 -42.75 84.61 -6.00
CA VAL A 189 -43.39 85.01 -4.73
C VAL A 189 -42.71 86.25 -4.16
N SER A 190 -41.37 86.27 -4.11
CA SER A 190 -40.57 87.40 -3.62
C SER A 190 -40.85 88.70 -4.40
N THR A 191 -40.90 88.64 -5.74
CA THR A 191 -41.24 89.82 -6.56
C THR A 191 -42.69 90.29 -6.37
N LYS A 192 -43.66 89.38 -6.24
CA LYS A 192 -45.05 89.74 -5.88
C LYS A 192 -45.13 90.40 -4.50
N LEU A 193 -44.38 89.90 -3.52
CA LEU A 193 -44.33 90.44 -2.15
C LEU A 193 -43.66 91.83 -2.13
N GLN A 194 -42.60 92.04 -2.91
CA GLN A 194 -41.98 93.36 -3.11
C GLN A 194 -42.97 94.37 -3.73
N VAL A 195 -43.71 93.98 -4.76
CA VAL A 195 -44.78 94.82 -5.34
C VAL A 195 -45.88 95.13 -4.31
N ALA A 196 -46.30 94.13 -3.52
CA ALA A 196 -47.28 94.34 -2.45
C ALA A 196 -46.77 95.34 -1.39
N ASN A 197 -45.51 95.23 -0.95
CA ASN A 197 -44.90 96.15 0.02
C ASN A 197 -44.84 97.58 -0.52
N THR A 198 -44.36 97.80 -1.75
CA THR A 198 -44.35 99.16 -2.35
C THR A 198 -45.75 99.76 -2.49
N ARG A 199 -46.79 98.93 -2.69
CA ARG A 199 -48.20 99.38 -2.68
C ARG A 199 -48.71 99.71 -1.28
N ILE A 200 -48.29 98.95 -0.26
CA ILE A 200 -48.60 99.24 1.15
C ILE A 200 -47.93 100.56 1.57
N GLU A 201 -46.68 100.79 1.21
CA GLU A 201 -45.96 102.05 1.47
C GLU A 201 -46.65 103.24 0.80
N ALA A 202 -47.09 103.10 -0.46
CA ALA A 202 -47.88 104.11 -1.16
C ALA A 202 -49.21 104.43 -0.46
N LEU A 203 -49.96 103.41 -0.03
CA LEU A 203 -51.21 103.57 0.70
C LEU A 203 -51.01 104.18 2.10
N ILE A 204 -49.91 103.86 2.78
CA ILE A 204 -49.53 104.50 4.06
C ILE A 204 -49.26 105.99 3.84
N LYS A 205 -48.57 106.35 2.76
CA LYS A 205 -48.34 107.76 2.40
C LYS A 205 -49.66 108.48 2.10
N GLU A 206 -50.50 107.92 1.23
CA GLU A 206 -51.81 108.48 0.86
C GLU A 206 -52.72 108.68 2.09
N ASN A 207 -52.71 107.73 3.04
CA ASN A 207 -53.43 107.82 4.30
C ASN A 207 -52.86 108.93 5.22
N ASN A 208 -51.54 109.08 5.30
CA ASN A 208 -50.91 110.18 6.05
C ASN A 208 -51.19 111.56 5.43
N ASP A 209 -51.18 111.67 4.09
CA ASP A 209 -51.53 112.89 3.36
C ASP A 209 -53.03 113.23 3.60
N THR A 210 -53.92 112.24 3.51
CA THR A 210 -55.36 112.37 3.80
C THR A 210 -55.61 112.77 5.26
N LYS A 211 -54.90 112.17 6.23
CA LYS A 211 -54.99 112.52 7.65
C LYS A 211 -54.51 113.95 7.91
N SER A 212 -53.51 114.42 7.18
CA SER A 212 -53.03 115.81 7.24
C SER A 212 -54.06 116.79 6.67
N GLN A 213 -54.72 116.46 5.56
CA GLN A 213 -55.84 117.24 5.02
C GLN A 213 -57.06 117.25 5.95
N SER A 214 -57.32 116.14 6.64
CA SER A 214 -58.38 116.01 7.65
C SER A 214 -58.11 116.91 8.86
N LEU A 215 -56.90 116.93 9.40
CA LEU A 215 -56.49 117.84 10.48
C LEU A 215 -56.61 119.32 10.06
N LEU A 216 -56.28 119.67 8.82
CA LEU A 216 -56.49 121.02 8.28
C LEU A 216 -57.98 121.37 8.12
N HIS A 217 -58.85 120.39 7.85
CA HIS A 217 -60.30 120.59 7.87
C HIS A 217 -60.83 120.71 9.30
N GLU A 218 -60.36 119.90 10.25
CA GLU A 218 -60.70 120.00 11.66
C GLU A 218 -60.31 121.36 12.24
N GLU A 219 -59.13 121.89 11.89
CA GLU A 219 -58.69 123.21 12.33
C GLU A 219 -59.52 124.35 11.68
N ARG A 220 -59.97 124.18 10.43
CA ARG A 220 -60.93 125.10 9.77
C ARG A 220 -62.31 125.04 10.42
N VAL A 221 -62.82 123.84 10.70
CA VAL A 221 -64.09 123.63 11.41
C VAL A 221 -63.99 124.27 12.80
N ARG A 222 -62.93 124.01 13.58
CA ARG A 222 -62.71 124.63 14.90
C ARG A 222 -62.59 126.16 14.86
N LYS A 223 -62.13 126.74 13.74
CA LYS A 223 -62.16 128.20 13.51
C LYS A 223 -63.58 128.71 13.21
N LEU A 224 -64.34 127.99 12.38
CA LEU A 224 -65.75 128.30 12.09
C LEU A 224 -66.65 128.10 13.31
N GLU A 225 -66.44 127.06 14.11
CA GLU A 225 -67.12 126.80 15.39
C GLU A 225 -66.88 127.96 16.35
N LYS A 226 -65.64 128.42 16.54
CA LYS A 226 -65.35 129.62 17.33
C LYS A 226 -65.99 130.89 16.78
N GLN A 227 -66.15 130.99 15.46
CA GLN A 227 -66.81 132.14 14.82
C GLN A 227 -68.34 132.09 15.03
N ILE A 228 -68.94 130.90 14.98
CA ILE A 228 -70.34 130.63 15.33
C ILE A 228 -70.57 130.84 16.83
N GLU A 229 -69.67 130.39 17.70
CA GLU A 229 -69.71 130.59 19.15
C GLU A 229 -69.60 132.07 19.51
N MET A 230 -68.69 132.82 18.87
CA MET A 230 -68.60 134.28 19.03
C MET A 230 -69.85 135.00 18.52
N SER A 231 -70.44 134.55 17.41
CA SER A 231 -71.72 135.07 16.90
C SER A 231 -72.90 134.70 17.81
N ASN A 232 -72.85 133.52 18.45
CA ASN A 232 -73.85 133.08 19.42
C ASN A 232 -73.73 133.86 20.73
N LEU A 233 -72.52 134.13 21.22
CA LEU A 233 -72.28 135.02 22.37
C LEU A 233 -72.73 136.45 22.06
N MET A 234 -72.56 136.94 20.83
CA MET A 234 -73.20 138.19 20.38
C MET A 234 -74.72 138.10 20.47
N MET A 235 -75.35 137.09 19.86
CA MET A 235 -76.80 136.87 19.97
C MET A 235 -77.28 136.67 21.42
N GLU A 236 -76.47 136.08 22.28
CA GLU A 236 -76.82 135.78 23.67
C GLU A 236 -76.68 137.03 24.55
N SER A 237 -75.73 137.92 24.25
CA SER A 237 -75.67 139.27 24.85
C SER A 237 -76.89 140.13 24.47
N VAL A 238 -77.46 139.90 23.27
CA VAL A 238 -78.71 140.53 22.81
C VAL A 238 -79.93 139.85 23.45
N LYS A 239 -79.95 138.52 23.59
CA LYS A 239 -81.05 137.77 24.22
C LYS A 239 -81.11 137.97 25.74
N LYS A 240 -79.98 138.05 26.45
CA LYS A 240 -79.93 138.33 27.91
C LYS A 240 -80.38 139.74 28.30
N LYS A 241 -80.74 140.60 27.34
CA LYS A 241 -81.49 141.85 27.57
C LYS A 241 -83.01 141.73 27.36
N LYS A 242 -83.55 140.55 27.05
CA LYS A 242 -84.99 140.29 26.92
C LYS A 242 -85.40 138.99 27.61
N GLU A 243 -85.92 139.17 28.82
CA GLU A 243 -86.76 138.23 29.59
C GLU A 243 -86.08 136.91 30.06
N LEU A 244 -86.10 136.49 31.33
CA LEU A 244 -87.15 136.48 32.37
C LEU A 244 -88.17 135.33 32.25
N LYS A 245 -87.70 134.07 32.42
CA LYS A 245 -88.40 133.01 33.18
C LYS A 245 -87.55 131.73 33.35
N HIS A 246 -87.88 130.99 34.43
CA HIS A 246 -87.86 129.53 34.63
C HIS A 246 -87.27 128.58 33.57
N THR A 247 -86.61 127.44 33.87
CA THR A 247 -85.87 126.88 35.04
C THR A 247 -85.44 125.43 34.66
N THR A 248 -84.56 124.79 35.45
CA THR A 248 -84.57 123.32 35.74
C THR A 248 -84.16 122.33 34.63
N ASP A 249 -83.02 121.68 34.88
CA ASP A 249 -82.73 120.22 34.72
C ASP A 249 -82.74 119.56 33.32
N GLN A 250 -82.11 118.41 33.06
CA GLN A 250 -80.99 117.65 33.68
C GLN A 250 -80.47 116.64 32.62
N PHE A 251 -79.16 116.31 32.62
CA PHE A 251 -78.57 114.95 32.56
C PHE A 251 -77.15 114.90 31.94
N THR A 252 -76.31 114.06 32.56
CA THR A 252 -74.91 113.68 32.22
C THR A 252 -74.69 112.26 32.80
N GLN A 253 -73.75 111.38 32.41
CA GLN A 253 -72.77 111.23 31.30
C GLN A 253 -71.90 109.96 31.58
N THR A 254 -71.21 109.36 30.57
CA THR A 254 -70.02 108.42 30.71
C THR A 254 -70.21 107.01 31.36
N ASP A 255 -69.30 105.99 31.41
CA ASP A 255 -67.84 105.65 31.15
C ASP A 255 -67.70 104.07 31.08
N ARG A 256 -66.62 103.24 30.93
CA ARG A 256 -65.23 103.14 30.33
C ARG A 256 -64.70 101.65 30.47
N VAL A 257 -63.55 101.12 29.96
CA VAL A 257 -62.85 101.16 28.62
C VAL A 257 -61.56 100.23 28.54
N ILE A 258 -61.24 99.65 27.35
CA ILE A 258 -59.88 99.29 26.76
C ILE A 258 -59.01 98.00 27.08
N GLU A 259 -58.61 97.30 25.97
CA GLU A 259 -57.38 96.53 25.53
C GLU A 259 -56.45 95.53 26.33
N LYS A 260 -55.75 94.65 25.53
CA LYS A 260 -54.31 94.13 25.54
C LYS A 260 -54.01 92.63 25.86
N VAL A 261 -52.88 91.99 25.47
CA VAL A 261 -52.21 91.74 24.13
C VAL A 261 -50.86 90.92 24.25
N LYS A 262 -50.58 89.92 23.36
CA LYS A 262 -49.24 89.28 22.99
C LYS A 262 -48.43 88.45 24.06
N GLU A 263 -47.43 87.56 23.81
CA GLU A 263 -46.95 86.70 22.67
C GLU A 263 -45.85 85.62 23.04
N GLN A 264 -45.58 84.64 22.15
CA GLN A 264 -44.30 83.90 21.82
C GLN A 264 -43.65 82.75 22.70
N GLN A 265 -42.63 82.06 22.13
CA GLN A 265 -41.99 80.74 22.51
C GLN A 265 -40.46 80.63 22.21
N ALA A 266 -39.75 79.51 22.53
CA ALA A 266 -38.27 79.33 22.41
C ALA A 266 -37.71 77.86 22.14
N PRO A 267 -36.43 77.66 21.71
CA PRO A 267 -35.71 76.35 21.42
C PRO A 267 -34.52 76.00 22.38
N PRO A 268 -33.80 74.83 22.31
CA PRO A 268 -32.40 74.79 21.75
C PRO A 268 -31.86 73.56 20.88
N PRO A 269 -30.99 72.56 21.27
CA PRO A 269 -29.77 72.19 20.49
C PRO A 269 -29.44 70.68 20.13
N ARG A 270 -28.30 70.07 20.56
CA ARG A 270 -27.58 68.85 20.01
C ARG A 270 -26.66 68.10 21.04
N GLN A 271 -26.06 66.92 20.72
CA GLN A 271 -24.68 66.49 21.17
C GLN A 271 -24.06 65.22 20.49
N GLU A 272 -22.82 64.79 20.89
CA GLU A 272 -21.86 63.82 20.23
C GLU A 272 -21.22 62.78 21.21
N VAL A 273 -20.65 61.63 20.75
CA VAL A 273 -19.71 60.69 21.49
C VAL A 273 -18.77 59.87 20.52
N GLU A 274 -17.65 59.25 21.00
CA GLU A 274 -16.52 58.67 20.22
C GLU A 274 -16.22 57.12 20.32
N ARG A 275 -15.20 56.63 19.53
CA ARG A 275 -14.25 55.46 19.73
C ARG A 275 -14.80 54.02 19.51
N LYS A 276 -14.03 52.90 19.32
CA LYS A 276 -12.59 52.51 19.42
C LYS A 276 -12.28 51.13 18.72
N ILE A 277 -11.17 50.90 17.98
CA ILE A 277 -10.65 49.54 17.56
C ILE A 277 -9.08 49.53 17.47
N VAL A 278 -8.42 48.35 17.50
CA VAL A 278 -6.95 48.09 17.54
C VAL A 278 -6.53 46.96 16.57
N PRO A 279 -5.29 46.95 16.01
CA PRO A 279 -4.48 45.70 15.96
C PRO A 279 -2.95 45.88 16.20
N LYS A 280 -2.20 44.77 16.23
CA LYS A 280 -0.74 44.69 16.53
C LYS A 280 -0.05 43.64 15.61
N PRO A 281 1.20 43.85 15.13
CA PRO A 281 1.88 42.93 14.20
C PRO A 281 2.71 41.81 14.88
N SER A 282 3.22 40.88 14.05
CA SER A 282 3.96 39.66 14.42
C SER A 282 5.45 39.69 14.02
N THR A 283 6.25 38.76 14.54
CA THR A 283 7.68 38.55 14.21
C THR A 283 8.01 37.06 14.17
N ALA A 284 8.96 36.67 13.31
CA ALA A 284 9.31 35.27 13.03
C ALA A 284 10.61 34.80 13.71
N ALA A 285 10.82 33.48 13.79
CA ALA A 285 12.09 32.86 14.13
C ALA A 285 12.24 31.48 13.45
N THR A 286 13.47 31.12 13.08
CA THR A 286 13.82 29.90 12.33
C THR A 286 14.72 29.00 13.18
N VAL A 287 14.48 27.68 13.17
CA VAL A 287 15.49 26.67 13.55
C VAL A 287 15.32 25.43 12.67
N GLU A 288 16.33 25.12 11.86
CA GLU A 288 16.51 23.80 11.27
C GLU A 288 17.30 22.90 12.22
N LYS A 289 17.10 21.57 12.16
CA LYS A 289 18.08 20.63 12.71
C LYS A 289 18.09 19.31 11.93
N LYS A 290 19.20 19.08 11.23
CA LYS A 290 19.53 17.88 10.45
C LYS A 290 20.58 17.06 11.21
N LEU A 291 20.39 15.76 11.34
CA LEU A 291 21.44 14.80 11.72
C LEU A 291 21.03 13.36 11.29
N GLU A 292 22.03 12.54 11.00
CA GLU A 292 21.96 11.49 9.95
C GLU A 292 21.59 10.08 10.45
N PRO A 293 21.08 9.20 9.57
CA PRO A 293 20.88 7.78 9.88
C PRO A 293 22.22 7.01 9.88
N LYS A 294 22.48 6.23 10.94
CA LYS A 294 23.61 5.29 10.97
C LYS A 294 23.17 3.91 10.50
N SER A 295 23.29 3.63 9.20
CA SER A 295 23.26 2.26 8.69
C SER A 295 24.67 1.70 8.56
N LYS A 296 24.91 0.54 9.17
CA LYS A 296 26.05 -0.36 8.91
C LYS A 296 25.63 -1.81 9.16
N PHE A 297 24.86 -2.37 8.23
CA PHE A 297 24.54 -3.79 8.23
C PHE A 297 25.53 -4.56 7.33
N ALA A 298 26.52 -5.19 7.96
CA ALA A 298 27.33 -6.23 7.34
C ALA A 298 26.79 -7.58 7.83
N LEU A 299 25.78 -8.11 7.12
CA LEU A 299 25.26 -9.45 7.36
C LEU A 299 26.25 -10.45 6.76
N LYS A 300 27.03 -11.10 7.62
CA LYS A 300 27.49 -12.45 7.36
C LYS A 300 26.42 -13.40 7.88
N SER A 301 25.95 -14.26 6.99
CA SER A 301 24.99 -15.32 7.29
C SER A 301 25.59 -16.64 6.84
N ASP A 302 25.57 -17.62 7.72
CA ASP A 302 26.10 -18.97 7.45
C ASP A 302 24.94 -19.91 7.05
N VAL A 303 23.96 -19.42 6.27
CA VAL A 303 22.70 -20.14 6.01
C VAL A 303 22.93 -21.23 4.95
N HIS A 304 23.39 -22.39 5.40
CA HIS A 304 23.60 -23.53 4.53
C HIS A 304 22.27 -24.24 4.17
N PHE A 305 22.01 -24.39 2.87
CA PHE A 305 20.86 -25.12 2.35
C PHE A 305 21.15 -26.62 2.25
N LEU A 306 20.09 -27.45 2.28
CA LEU A 306 20.12 -28.89 2.03
C LEU A 306 20.03 -29.22 0.53
N GLN A 307 19.42 -28.32 -0.24
CA GLN A 307 19.10 -28.49 -1.65
C GLN A 307 19.14 -27.11 -2.31
N ASP A 308 19.96 -26.97 -3.36
CA ASP A 308 20.32 -25.66 -3.92
C ASP A 308 19.32 -25.16 -4.98
N LYS A 309 18.36 -25.99 -5.38
CA LYS A 309 17.32 -25.71 -6.38
C LYS A 309 15.95 -26.19 -5.91
N ASN A 310 14.90 -25.41 -6.17
CA ASN A 310 13.53 -25.72 -5.79
C ASN A 310 12.55 -25.19 -6.84
N ILE A 311 11.28 -25.57 -6.79
CA ILE A 311 10.25 -25.05 -7.71
C ILE A 311 9.20 -24.30 -6.90
N CYS A 312 8.93 -23.06 -7.29
CA CYS A 312 7.74 -22.32 -6.85
C CYS A 312 6.63 -22.53 -7.89
N GLU A 313 5.48 -23.01 -7.44
CA GLU A 313 4.24 -23.05 -8.21
C GLU A 313 3.31 -21.92 -7.79
N VAL A 314 2.82 -21.15 -8.77
CA VAL A 314 1.85 -20.07 -8.57
C VAL A 314 0.62 -20.38 -9.43
N THR A 315 -0.51 -20.69 -8.80
CA THR A 315 -1.78 -20.93 -9.51
C THR A 315 -2.77 -19.82 -9.21
N ILE A 316 -3.32 -19.20 -10.25
CA ILE A 316 -4.41 -18.24 -10.14
C ILE A 316 -5.73 -19.01 -10.41
N ASP A 317 -6.53 -19.22 -9.36
CA ASP A 317 -7.73 -20.05 -9.43
C ASP A 317 -8.92 -19.27 -10.00
N THR A 318 -9.41 -18.28 -9.22
CA THR A 318 -10.67 -17.57 -9.50
C THR A 318 -10.52 -16.07 -9.23
N LEU A 319 -10.82 -15.23 -10.23
CA LEU A 319 -11.00 -13.79 -10.10
C LEU A 319 -12.49 -13.47 -9.96
N VAL A 320 -12.86 -12.65 -8.97
CA VAL A 320 -14.22 -12.09 -8.81
C VAL A 320 -14.16 -10.59 -9.06
N LEU A 321 -14.88 -10.11 -10.07
CA LEU A 321 -14.89 -8.68 -10.45
C LEU A 321 -16.12 -7.95 -9.89
N LYS A 322 -15.95 -6.67 -9.54
CA LYS A 322 -17.09 -5.79 -9.22
C LYS A 322 -17.92 -5.52 -10.49
N SER A 323 -19.23 -5.37 -10.31
CA SER A 323 -20.21 -5.05 -11.38
C SER A 323 -19.77 -3.90 -12.26
N ASP A 324 -19.27 -2.85 -11.62
CA ASP A 324 -19.00 -1.54 -12.20
C ASP A 324 -17.77 -1.57 -13.11
N PHE A 325 -16.82 -2.47 -12.84
CA PHE A 325 -15.67 -2.70 -13.70
C PHE A 325 -16.07 -3.46 -14.97
N VAL A 326 -16.98 -4.42 -14.86
CA VAL A 326 -17.43 -5.27 -15.98
C VAL A 326 -18.30 -4.47 -16.96
N SER A 327 -19.18 -3.60 -16.46
CA SER A 327 -20.00 -2.72 -17.30
C SER A 327 -19.19 -1.65 -18.05
N GLN A 328 -18.00 -1.29 -17.57
CA GLN A 328 -17.09 -0.34 -18.24
C GLN A 328 -16.20 -0.98 -19.31
N ASN A 329 -15.88 -2.28 -19.20
CA ASN A 329 -14.86 -2.92 -20.04
C ASN A 329 -15.42 -3.86 -21.13
N ASN A 330 -16.75 -3.97 -21.27
CA ASN A 330 -17.43 -4.67 -22.37
C ASN A 330 -16.91 -6.09 -22.65
N LEU A 331 -16.64 -6.87 -21.59
CA LEU A 331 -16.39 -8.31 -21.65
C LEU A 331 -15.18 -8.75 -22.52
N ALA A 332 -14.21 -7.86 -22.72
CA ALA A 332 -12.97 -8.20 -23.40
C ALA A 332 -12.21 -9.34 -22.67
N PRO A 333 -11.56 -10.28 -23.39
CA PRO A 333 -10.86 -11.41 -22.77
C PRO A 333 -9.73 -10.96 -21.83
N LEU A 334 -9.59 -11.66 -20.71
CA LEU A 334 -8.68 -11.31 -19.61
C LEU A 334 -7.55 -12.32 -19.45
N PHE A 335 -6.39 -11.86 -18.95
CA PHE A 335 -5.33 -12.72 -18.40
C PHE A 335 -4.61 -11.99 -17.27
N PHE A 336 -3.84 -12.70 -16.46
CA PHE A 336 -2.88 -12.11 -15.52
C PHE A 336 -1.45 -12.24 -16.07
N SER A 337 -0.67 -11.17 -15.99
CA SER A 337 0.80 -11.25 -15.97
C SER A 337 1.29 -11.40 -14.53
N VAL A 338 2.40 -12.10 -14.34
CA VAL A 338 2.94 -12.51 -13.05
C VAL A 338 4.46 -12.33 -13.05
N ASP A 339 4.95 -11.39 -12.25
CA ASP A 339 6.37 -11.15 -12.05
C ASP A 339 6.84 -11.76 -10.73
N PHE A 340 7.88 -12.59 -10.79
CA PHE A 340 8.38 -13.35 -9.64
C PHE A 340 9.90 -13.48 -9.66
N PHE A 341 10.55 -12.90 -8.64
CA PHE A 341 12.00 -12.96 -8.43
C PHE A 341 12.81 -12.50 -9.66
N GLU A 342 13.81 -13.27 -10.10
CA GLU A 342 14.70 -12.96 -11.24
C GLU A 342 14.23 -13.55 -12.58
N HIS A 343 12.99 -14.04 -12.65
CA HIS A 343 12.43 -14.70 -13.84
C HIS A 343 11.68 -13.73 -14.76
N ASP A 344 11.67 -14.05 -16.06
CA ASP A 344 10.82 -13.39 -17.05
C ASP A 344 9.32 -13.48 -16.66
N THR A 345 8.58 -12.40 -16.91
CA THR A 345 7.13 -12.30 -16.71
C THR A 345 6.39 -13.48 -17.34
N GLN A 346 5.68 -14.26 -16.54
CA GLN A 346 4.80 -15.33 -17.04
C GLN A 346 3.34 -14.85 -17.10
N ALA A 347 2.55 -15.40 -18.02
CA ALA A 347 1.14 -15.06 -18.19
C ALA A 347 0.22 -16.26 -17.99
N THR A 348 -0.98 -16.05 -17.44
CA THR A 348 -2.04 -17.07 -17.44
C THR A 348 -2.59 -17.31 -18.84
N ILE A 349 -3.40 -18.36 -18.99
CA ILE A 349 -4.27 -18.46 -20.17
C ILE A 349 -5.18 -17.22 -20.29
N ILE A 350 -5.55 -16.87 -21.52
CA ILE A 350 -6.55 -15.84 -21.81
C ILE A 350 -7.94 -16.47 -21.66
N VAL A 351 -8.83 -15.80 -20.93
CA VAL A 351 -10.17 -16.30 -20.58
C VAL A 351 -11.25 -15.28 -20.93
N GLU A 352 -12.29 -15.73 -21.64
CA GLU A 352 -13.47 -14.91 -21.93
C GLU A 352 -14.43 -14.88 -20.73
N PRO A 353 -14.88 -13.71 -20.27
CA PRO A 353 -15.80 -13.58 -19.13
C PRO A 353 -17.23 -14.04 -19.49
N ASN A 354 -17.52 -15.31 -19.21
CA ASN A 354 -18.79 -15.95 -19.55
C ASN A 354 -19.96 -15.49 -18.65
N LEU A 355 -20.83 -14.59 -19.15
CA LEU A 355 -21.98 -14.03 -18.43
C LEU A 355 -23.25 -14.90 -18.41
N ASN A 356 -23.22 -16.19 -18.76
CA ASN A 356 -24.43 -17.01 -18.94
C ASN A 356 -25.16 -17.44 -17.64
N HIS A 357 -25.49 -16.50 -16.76
CA HIS A 357 -26.49 -16.65 -15.71
C HIS A 357 -27.35 -15.38 -15.57
N ASN A 358 -28.65 -15.50 -15.82
CA ASN A 358 -29.65 -14.42 -15.68
C ASN A 358 -29.96 -14.02 -14.22
N ASN A 359 -29.02 -14.22 -13.29
CA ASN A 359 -29.18 -13.97 -11.86
C ASN A 359 -28.44 -12.67 -11.49
N PHE A 360 -29.18 -11.57 -11.42
CA PHE A 360 -28.72 -10.18 -11.26
C PHE A 360 -28.12 -9.85 -9.85
N SER A 361 -27.48 -10.82 -9.19
CA SER A 361 -27.16 -10.77 -7.75
C SER A 361 -25.82 -11.43 -7.35
N SER A 362 -25.04 -11.93 -8.31
CA SER A 362 -23.70 -12.51 -8.05
C SER A 362 -22.63 -11.84 -8.90
N ALA A 363 -21.56 -11.37 -8.26
CA ALA A 363 -20.37 -10.86 -8.93
C ALA A 363 -19.75 -11.94 -9.84
N PRO A 364 -19.39 -11.62 -11.10
CA PRO A 364 -18.91 -12.62 -12.05
C PRO A 364 -17.56 -13.18 -11.63
N SER A 365 -17.48 -14.52 -11.56
CA SER A 365 -16.29 -15.29 -11.22
C SER A 365 -15.65 -15.92 -12.46
N ILE A 366 -14.39 -15.60 -12.73
CA ILE A 366 -13.62 -16.05 -13.89
C ILE A 366 -12.52 -16.99 -13.41
N ARG A 367 -12.35 -18.15 -14.04
CA ARG A 367 -11.34 -19.15 -13.66
C ARG A 367 -10.21 -19.23 -14.68
N PHE A 368 -8.97 -19.22 -14.22
CA PHE A 368 -7.78 -19.39 -15.06
C PHE A 368 -7.19 -20.79 -14.89
N GLY A 369 -6.96 -21.22 -13.64
CA GLY A 369 -6.74 -22.62 -13.28
C GLY A 369 -5.42 -23.24 -13.76
N ASN A 370 -4.55 -22.48 -14.42
CA ASN A 370 -3.21 -22.92 -14.80
C ASN A 370 -2.19 -22.59 -13.69
N ALA A 371 -1.28 -23.52 -13.43
CA ALA A 371 -0.13 -23.32 -12.55
C ALA A 371 1.05 -22.79 -13.36
N LEU A 372 1.59 -21.65 -12.95
CA LEU A 372 2.87 -21.10 -13.41
C LEU A 372 4.00 -21.71 -12.57
N ARG A 373 5.18 -21.90 -13.18
CA ARG A 373 6.30 -22.63 -12.57
C ARG A 373 7.59 -21.85 -12.71
N PHE A 374 8.30 -21.72 -11.59
CA PHE A 374 9.55 -20.97 -11.48
C PHE A 374 10.60 -21.85 -10.79
N GLU A 375 11.69 -22.20 -11.48
CA GLU A 375 12.80 -22.96 -10.93
C GLU A 375 13.80 -22.02 -10.26
N VAL A 376 13.75 -21.94 -8.93
CA VAL A 376 14.51 -20.99 -8.12
C VAL A 376 15.77 -21.61 -7.52
N VAL A 377 16.85 -20.82 -7.45
CA VAL A 377 18.05 -21.17 -6.69
C VAL A 377 17.83 -20.81 -5.22
N MET A 378 17.98 -21.79 -4.33
CA MET A 378 17.82 -21.59 -2.89
C MET A 378 19.08 -20.93 -2.30
N ASN A 379 19.11 -19.61 -2.32
CA ASN A 379 20.21 -18.80 -1.78
C ASN A 379 19.70 -17.68 -0.84
N GLU A 380 20.62 -16.88 -0.29
CA GLU A 380 20.28 -15.80 0.65
C GLU A 380 19.50 -14.66 -0.01
N MET A 381 19.72 -14.41 -1.30
CA MET A 381 18.99 -13.40 -2.10
C MET A 381 17.53 -13.80 -2.30
N PHE A 382 17.26 -15.08 -2.55
CA PHE A 382 15.91 -15.62 -2.65
C PHE A 382 15.19 -15.57 -1.30
N LEU A 383 15.85 -15.94 -0.19
CA LEU A 383 15.29 -15.74 1.16
C LEU A 383 15.03 -14.26 1.48
N TYR A 384 15.89 -13.34 1.03
CA TYR A 384 15.67 -11.90 1.18
C TYR A 384 14.44 -11.43 0.38
N TYR A 385 14.30 -11.90 -0.87
CA TYR A 385 13.15 -11.60 -1.72
C TYR A 385 11.85 -12.11 -1.10
N LEU A 386 11.79 -13.35 -0.61
CA LEU A 386 10.57 -13.85 0.04
C LEU A 386 10.24 -13.14 1.37
N GLN A 387 11.24 -12.59 2.06
CA GLN A 387 11.03 -11.91 3.35
C GLN A 387 10.65 -10.42 3.21
N ASN A 388 10.98 -9.76 2.09
CA ASN A 388 10.81 -8.31 1.92
C ASN A 388 10.15 -7.89 0.60
N GLY A 389 10.08 -8.79 -0.37
CA GLY A 389 9.44 -8.61 -1.67
C GLY A 389 8.05 -9.24 -1.74
N GLU A 390 7.39 -9.00 -2.86
CA GLU A 390 6.01 -9.36 -3.10
C GLU A 390 5.89 -9.95 -4.52
N LEU A 391 4.95 -10.87 -4.72
CA LEU A 391 4.56 -11.37 -6.03
C LEU A 391 3.60 -10.37 -6.66
N LEU A 392 3.97 -9.80 -7.81
CA LEU A 392 3.17 -8.82 -8.52
C LEU A 392 2.26 -9.51 -9.54
N LEU A 393 0.97 -9.18 -9.49
CA LEU A 393 -0.05 -9.65 -10.43
C LEU A 393 -0.64 -8.45 -11.19
N GLU A 394 -0.47 -8.40 -12.50
CA GLU A 394 -1.16 -7.42 -13.36
C GLU A 394 -2.35 -8.08 -14.06
N LEU A 395 -3.56 -7.56 -13.85
CA LEU A 395 -4.75 -7.95 -14.62
C LEU A 395 -4.77 -7.18 -15.94
N ASN A 396 -4.82 -7.92 -17.05
CA ASN A 396 -4.76 -7.40 -18.41
C ASN A 396 -6.06 -7.65 -19.17
N VAL A 397 -6.50 -6.64 -19.93
CA VAL A 397 -7.59 -6.71 -20.92
C VAL A 397 -6.98 -6.76 -22.31
N THR A 398 -7.32 -7.79 -23.10
CA THR A 398 -6.88 -7.89 -24.49
C THR A 398 -7.59 -6.88 -25.42
N ARG A 399 -6.85 -6.32 -26.38
CA ARG A 399 -7.28 -5.30 -27.36
C ARG A 399 -6.88 -5.70 -28.78
N GLY A 400 -7.15 -6.95 -29.16
CA GLY A 400 -6.79 -7.48 -30.47
C GLY A 400 -5.34 -7.94 -30.52
N GLN A 401 -4.41 -7.04 -30.87
CA GLN A 401 -2.96 -7.33 -30.86
C GLN A 401 -2.25 -6.77 -29.61
N ASP A 402 -2.78 -5.71 -29.00
CA ASP A 402 -2.27 -5.10 -27.77
C ASP A 402 -3.06 -5.57 -26.53
N PHE A 403 -2.66 -5.12 -25.34
CA PHE A 403 -3.41 -5.28 -24.09
C PHE A 403 -3.33 -4.02 -23.21
N ASP A 404 -4.39 -3.75 -22.46
CA ASP A 404 -4.45 -2.74 -21.41
C ASP A 404 -4.17 -3.40 -20.05
N VAL A 405 -3.17 -2.92 -19.29
CA VAL A 405 -3.10 -3.18 -17.84
C VAL A 405 -4.26 -2.44 -17.18
N VAL A 406 -5.22 -3.16 -16.61
CA VAL A 406 -6.46 -2.60 -16.02
C VAL A 406 -6.48 -2.63 -14.49
N GLY A 407 -5.69 -3.52 -13.88
CA GLY A 407 -5.54 -3.59 -12.44
C GLY A 407 -4.27 -4.29 -12.00
N ARG A 408 -3.94 -4.13 -10.71
CA ARG A 408 -2.74 -4.67 -10.07
C ARG A 408 -3.10 -5.29 -8.73
N SER A 409 -2.31 -6.25 -8.29
CA SER A 409 -2.34 -6.81 -6.94
C SER A 409 -0.93 -7.18 -6.51
N SER A 410 -0.62 -7.02 -5.23
CA SER A 410 0.67 -7.38 -4.65
C SER A 410 0.45 -8.39 -3.53
N ILE A 411 1.24 -9.48 -3.53
CA ILE A 411 1.11 -10.59 -2.59
C ILE A 411 2.40 -10.73 -1.79
N PRO A 412 2.39 -10.41 -0.48
CA PRO A 412 3.53 -10.63 0.40
C PRO A 412 3.94 -12.10 0.46
N LEU A 413 5.24 -12.38 0.29
CA LEU A 413 5.78 -13.74 0.19
C LEU A 413 6.29 -14.31 1.53
N THR A 414 6.15 -13.56 2.63
CA THR A 414 6.66 -13.89 3.97
C THR A 414 6.19 -15.23 4.50
N ASP A 415 4.96 -15.60 4.14
CA ASP A 415 4.30 -16.81 4.59
C ASP A 415 4.88 -18.07 3.95
N LEU A 416 5.50 -17.94 2.76
CA LEU A 416 6.12 -19.06 2.05
C LEU A 416 7.40 -19.55 2.73
N VAL A 417 8.01 -18.70 3.56
CA VAL A 417 9.18 -19.02 4.38
C VAL A 417 8.78 -19.66 5.73
N THR A 418 7.58 -19.37 6.23
CA THR A 418 7.14 -19.75 7.58
C THR A 418 6.14 -20.91 7.62
N GLN A 419 5.40 -21.15 6.54
CA GLN A 419 4.41 -22.23 6.45
C GLN A 419 5.00 -23.47 5.74
N GLU A 420 4.65 -24.68 6.21
CA GLU A 420 5.00 -25.95 5.54
C GLU A 420 3.90 -26.45 4.59
N GLN A 421 2.93 -25.60 4.24
CA GLN A 421 1.75 -25.95 3.46
C GLN A 421 1.56 -24.95 2.31
N PRO A 422 0.96 -25.36 1.18
CA PRO A 422 0.57 -24.43 0.13
C PRO A 422 -0.33 -23.31 0.64
N ILE A 423 0.08 -22.06 0.42
CA ILE A 423 -0.66 -20.86 0.79
C ILE A 423 -1.91 -20.80 -0.09
N LYS A 424 -3.09 -20.82 0.52
CA LYS A 424 -4.38 -20.61 -0.15
C LYS A 424 -5.00 -19.34 0.42
N ALA A 425 -4.97 -18.28 -0.37
CA ALA A 425 -5.40 -16.97 0.06
C ALA A 425 -5.97 -16.18 -1.13
N PHE A 426 -6.25 -14.90 -0.92
CA PHE A 426 -6.79 -14.02 -1.94
C PHE A 426 -6.17 -12.64 -1.84
N ALA A 427 -6.06 -11.96 -2.97
CA ALA A 427 -5.45 -10.64 -3.10
C ALA A 427 -6.46 -9.64 -3.69
N VAL A 428 -6.37 -8.40 -3.25
CA VAL A 428 -7.25 -7.31 -3.71
C VAL A 428 -6.69 -6.74 -5.00
N VAL A 429 -7.48 -6.72 -6.07
CA VAL A 429 -7.10 -6.14 -7.36
C VAL A 429 -7.56 -4.69 -7.41
N VAL A 430 -6.61 -3.75 -7.36
CA VAL A 430 -6.85 -2.30 -7.49
C VAL A 430 -6.70 -1.85 -8.94
N SER A 431 -7.31 -0.73 -9.34
CA SER A 431 -7.22 -0.25 -10.72
C SER A 431 -5.85 0.36 -11.04
N SER A 432 -5.30 0.03 -12.20
CA SER A 432 -4.07 0.63 -12.73
C SER A 432 -4.17 2.14 -12.98
N LYS A 433 -5.39 2.69 -13.02
CA LYS A 433 -5.68 4.12 -13.24
C LYS A 433 -5.96 4.88 -11.94
N ASN A 434 -6.25 4.18 -10.84
CA ASN A 434 -6.47 4.75 -9.52
C ASN A 434 -6.35 3.64 -8.47
N GLU A 435 -5.23 3.63 -7.74
CA GLU A 435 -4.88 2.59 -6.76
C GLU A 435 -5.87 2.51 -5.59
N ASN A 436 -6.66 3.57 -5.35
CA ASN A 436 -7.72 3.59 -4.33
C ASN A 436 -9.02 2.89 -4.77
N VAL A 437 -9.09 2.37 -6.01
CA VAL A 437 -10.31 1.75 -6.58
C VAL A 437 -10.11 0.25 -6.71
N VAL A 438 -10.64 -0.52 -5.76
CA VAL A 438 -10.74 -1.98 -5.84
C VAL A 438 -11.69 -2.39 -6.96
N ILE A 439 -11.18 -3.05 -8.00
CA ILE A 439 -11.95 -3.57 -9.14
C ILE A 439 -12.37 -5.03 -8.98
N GLY A 440 -11.71 -5.79 -8.11
CA GLY A 440 -12.01 -7.20 -7.85
C GLY A 440 -11.11 -7.85 -6.81
N THR A 441 -11.25 -9.16 -6.66
CA THR A 441 -10.49 -9.99 -5.72
C THR A 441 -10.07 -11.28 -6.43
N VAL A 442 -8.80 -11.67 -6.32
CA VAL A 442 -8.25 -12.88 -6.97
C VAL A 442 -7.85 -13.93 -5.94
N ASN A 443 -8.41 -15.13 -6.05
CA ASN A 443 -8.03 -16.31 -5.27
C ASN A 443 -6.78 -16.95 -5.88
N TYR A 444 -5.76 -17.17 -5.05
CA TYR A 444 -4.48 -17.73 -5.48
C TYR A 444 -4.01 -18.90 -4.60
N LEU A 445 -3.13 -19.70 -5.17
CA LEU A 445 -2.40 -20.78 -4.52
C LEU A 445 -0.90 -20.61 -4.81
N ILE A 446 -0.07 -20.52 -3.78
CA ILE A 446 1.40 -20.46 -3.92
C ILE A 446 2.02 -21.59 -3.08
N SER A 447 2.95 -22.34 -3.66
CA SER A 447 3.66 -23.42 -2.97
C SER A 447 5.07 -23.63 -3.49
N MET A 448 5.99 -23.94 -2.57
CA MET A 448 7.26 -24.58 -2.92
C MET A 448 7.07 -26.09 -2.98
N ASP A 449 7.66 -26.76 -3.98
CA ASP A 449 7.68 -28.22 -4.10
C ASP A 449 8.32 -28.88 -2.85
N VAL A 450 9.46 -28.34 -2.40
CA VAL A 450 10.02 -28.62 -1.08
C VAL A 450 9.82 -27.39 -0.16
N PRO A 451 9.10 -27.49 0.97
CA PRO A 451 8.94 -26.36 1.89
C PRO A 451 10.27 -25.79 2.38
N ILE A 452 10.37 -24.46 2.47
CA ILE A 452 11.65 -23.76 2.74
C ILE A 452 12.24 -24.13 4.11
N LEU A 453 11.38 -24.37 5.10
CA LEU A 453 11.75 -24.90 6.43
C LEU A 453 12.41 -26.29 6.40
N LYS A 454 12.36 -27.00 5.26
CA LYS A 454 13.04 -28.29 5.00
C LYS A 454 14.23 -28.15 4.06
N CYS A 455 14.41 -26.99 3.43
CA CYS A 455 15.53 -26.68 2.55
C CYS A 455 16.76 -26.12 3.30
N VAL A 456 16.64 -25.80 4.58
CA VAL A 456 17.72 -25.18 5.39
C VAL A 456 18.29 -26.19 6.38
N LYS A 457 19.63 -26.32 6.48
CA LYS A 457 20.32 -27.27 7.37
C LYS A 457 20.24 -26.92 8.86
N GLN A 458 19.90 -25.67 9.17
CA GLN A 458 19.93 -25.12 10.54
C GLN A 458 18.57 -25.22 11.23
N ASP A 459 18.58 -25.22 12.57
CA ASP A 459 17.36 -25.14 13.38
C ASP A 459 16.44 -23.99 12.94
N LYS A 460 15.12 -24.21 13.08
CA LYS A 460 14.10 -23.17 12.87
C LYS A 460 14.37 -21.90 13.70
N SER A 461 15.12 -21.97 14.79
CA SER A 461 15.53 -20.81 15.59
C SER A 461 16.62 -19.95 14.94
N ALA A 462 17.50 -20.52 14.11
CA ALA A 462 18.56 -19.81 13.40
C ALA A 462 18.00 -19.08 12.17
N LEU A 463 17.19 -19.78 11.35
CA LEU A 463 16.48 -19.17 10.23
C LEU A 463 15.60 -18.00 10.70
N ASN A 464 14.83 -18.17 11.79
CA ASN A 464 14.04 -17.08 12.36
C ASN A 464 14.87 -15.90 12.93
N LYS A 465 16.16 -16.09 13.29
CA LYS A 465 17.07 -14.97 13.61
C LYS A 465 17.52 -14.25 12.35
N PHE A 466 17.88 -15.00 11.31
CA PHE A 466 18.27 -14.44 10.01
C PHE A 466 17.14 -13.60 9.40
N LEU A 467 15.93 -14.15 9.29
CA LEU A 467 14.75 -13.45 8.78
C LEU A 467 14.40 -12.16 9.56
N LYS A 468 14.63 -12.17 10.89
CA LYS A 468 14.51 -10.96 11.73
C LYS A 468 15.63 -9.94 11.50
N LEU A 469 16.82 -10.36 11.10
CA LEU A 469 17.90 -9.45 10.69
C LEU A 469 17.67 -8.87 9.29
N LEU A 470 17.04 -9.61 8.38
CA LEU A 470 16.64 -9.10 7.06
C LEU A 470 15.54 -8.04 7.20
N SER A 471 14.46 -8.37 7.92
CA SER A 471 13.31 -7.46 8.11
C SER A 471 13.62 -6.23 8.98
N ALA A 472 14.64 -6.28 9.85
CA ALA A 472 15.05 -5.13 10.67
C ALA A 472 15.51 -3.89 9.87
N ASN A 473 15.78 -4.01 8.57
CA ASN A 473 16.20 -2.90 7.72
C ASN A 473 15.06 -2.26 6.90
N HIS A 474 13.90 -2.91 6.80
CA HIS A 474 12.71 -2.33 6.17
C HIS A 474 11.76 -1.79 7.23
N LYS A 475 11.75 -0.47 7.41
CA LYS A 475 10.53 0.20 7.89
C LYS A 475 9.47 0.02 6.81
N LYS A 476 8.45 -0.79 7.07
CA LYS A 476 7.22 -0.74 6.28
C LYS A 476 6.61 0.66 6.39
N ASN A 477 6.08 1.15 5.26
CA ASN A 477 5.02 2.16 5.30
C ASN A 477 3.71 1.43 5.58
N ASP A 478 3.51 0.98 6.82
CA ASP A 478 2.22 0.48 7.29
C ASP A 478 1.26 1.68 7.47
N ASP A 479 0.78 2.22 6.34
CA ASP A 479 -0.13 3.38 6.26
C ASP A 479 -1.23 3.17 5.21
N VAL A 480 -1.55 1.90 4.91
CA VAL A 480 -2.86 1.49 4.37
C VAL A 480 -3.51 0.61 5.43
N GLU A 481 -4.34 1.21 6.27
CA GLU A 481 -5.02 0.57 7.40
C GLU A 481 -6.17 -0.34 6.90
N VAL A 482 -5.82 -1.41 6.19
CA VAL A 482 -6.76 -2.44 5.72
C VAL A 482 -7.35 -3.14 6.93
N HIS A 483 -8.59 -2.79 7.27
CA HIS A 483 -9.27 -3.40 8.41
C HIS A 483 -9.52 -4.89 8.12
N GLN A 484 -9.50 -5.73 9.16
CA GLN A 484 -9.60 -7.18 9.01
C GLN A 484 -10.70 -7.75 9.91
N THR A 485 -11.36 -8.82 9.47
CA THR A 485 -12.24 -9.65 10.31
C THR A 485 -11.68 -11.07 10.34
N VAL A 486 -11.39 -11.57 11.52
CA VAL A 486 -10.93 -12.93 11.79
C VAL A 486 -12.13 -13.78 12.23
N ILE A 487 -12.30 -14.96 11.63
CA ILE A 487 -13.31 -15.94 12.04
C ILE A 487 -12.59 -17.18 12.56
N ARG A 488 -12.79 -17.49 13.85
CA ARG A 488 -12.28 -18.66 14.56
C ARG A 488 -13.40 -19.67 14.79
N LEU A 489 -13.22 -20.89 14.30
CA LEU A 489 -14.07 -22.04 14.59
C LEU A 489 -13.37 -22.92 15.63
N LEU A 490 -13.87 -22.90 16.86
CA LEU A 490 -13.17 -23.53 17.99
C LEU A 490 -13.52 -25.02 18.10
N PHE A 491 -14.80 -25.35 18.27
CA PHE A 491 -15.27 -26.73 18.37
C PHE A 491 -16.73 -26.86 17.96
N CYS A 492 -17.15 -28.07 17.60
CA CYS A 492 -18.55 -28.48 17.58
C CYS A 492 -18.76 -29.63 18.56
N ASN A 493 -19.95 -29.67 19.19
CA ASN A 493 -20.34 -30.64 20.19
C ASN A 493 -21.68 -31.28 19.83
N GLN A 494 -21.93 -32.51 20.31
CA GLN A 494 -23.22 -33.22 20.19
C GLN A 494 -23.77 -33.31 18.76
N VAL A 495 -22.90 -33.32 17.75
CA VAL A 495 -23.29 -33.40 16.33
C VAL A 495 -23.94 -34.76 16.05
N PRO A 496 -25.21 -34.82 15.60
CA PRO A 496 -25.88 -36.09 15.32
C PRO A 496 -25.25 -36.78 14.11
N THR A 497 -24.65 -37.96 14.32
CA THR A 497 -24.10 -38.78 13.24
C THR A 497 -24.67 -40.19 13.26
N LYS A 498 -24.70 -40.84 12.08
CA LYS A 498 -25.18 -42.22 11.91
C LYS A 498 -24.06 -43.26 11.95
N LYS A 499 -22.80 -42.83 12.14
CA LYS A 499 -21.59 -43.66 12.16
C LYS A 499 -20.54 -43.03 13.08
N SER A 500 -20.01 -43.80 14.02
CA SER A 500 -18.83 -43.41 14.81
C SER A 500 -17.62 -43.18 13.89
N GLY A 501 -16.74 -42.24 14.26
CA GLY A 501 -15.56 -41.87 13.47
C GLY A 501 -15.82 -41.05 12.20
N SER A 502 -17.06 -40.62 11.96
CA SER A 502 -17.43 -39.72 10.85
C SER A 502 -16.59 -38.45 10.86
N THR A 503 -16.22 -37.97 9.67
CA THR A 503 -15.47 -36.72 9.49
C THR A 503 -16.37 -35.58 9.02
N VAL A 504 -16.06 -34.36 9.47
CA VAL A 504 -16.83 -33.15 9.18
C VAL A 504 -15.95 -31.99 8.76
N SER A 505 -16.48 -31.16 7.87
CA SER A 505 -15.96 -29.87 7.44
C SER A 505 -16.99 -28.80 7.76
N VAL A 506 -16.55 -27.59 8.12
CA VAL A 506 -17.43 -26.43 8.26
C VAL A 506 -17.29 -25.57 7.02
N HIS A 507 -18.41 -25.27 6.37
CA HIS A 507 -18.50 -24.38 5.22
C HIS A 507 -19.27 -23.11 5.60
N TYR A 508 -18.77 -21.93 5.26
CA TYR A 508 -19.46 -20.67 5.50
C TYR A 508 -19.11 -19.61 4.46
N LYS A 509 -19.96 -18.59 4.29
CA LYS A 509 -19.68 -17.47 3.40
C LYS A 509 -19.76 -16.14 4.15
N PHE A 510 -18.64 -15.45 4.26
CA PHE A 510 -18.56 -14.11 4.83
C PHE A 510 -18.51 -13.05 3.71
N TYR A 511 -19.30 -11.99 3.85
CA TYR A 511 -19.34 -10.82 2.96
C TYR A 511 -19.34 -11.20 1.46
N THR A 512 -18.45 -10.63 0.66
CA THR A 512 -18.33 -10.85 -0.79
C THR A 512 -17.49 -12.08 -1.16
N PHE A 513 -16.76 -12.67 -0.21
CA PHE A 513 -15.79 -13.74 -0.46
C PHE A 513 -16.44 -15.06 -0.90
N SER A 514 -15.66 -15.93 -1.55
CA SER A 514 -16.08 -17.30 -1.84
C SER A 514 -16.32 -18.11 -0.56
N THR A 515 -17.22 -19.09 -0.62
CA THR A 515 -17.51 -19.99 0.52
C THR A 515 -16.24 -20.68 1.00
N TYR A 516 -15.81 -20.34 2.21
CA TYR A 516 -14.69 -20.96 2.89
C TYR A 516 -15.07 -22.38 3.33
N LYS A 517 -14.06 -23.26 3.45
CA LYS A 517 -14.22 -24.65 3.87
C LYS A 517 -13.04 -25.06 4.75
N THR A 518 -13.30 -25.52 5.97
CA THR A 518 -12.25 -26.03 6.86
C THR A 518 -11.64 -27.33 6.32
N LYS A 519 -10.56 -27.79 6.97
CA LYS A 519 -10.13 -29.19 6.83
C LYS A 519 -11.19 -30.14 7.42
N PHE A 520 -11.21 -31.38 6.95
CA PHE A 520 -12.04 -32.43 7.55
C PHE A 520 -11.44 -32.90 8.88
N VAL A 521 -12.26 -32.91 9.94
CA VAL A 521 -11.89 -33.35 11.30
C VAL A 521 -12.77 -34.54 11.71
N HIS A 522 -12.21 -35.53 12.41
CA HIS A 522 -12.99 -36.65 12.96
C HIS A 522 -13.84 -36.21 14.17
N LEU A 523 -15.11 -36.61 14.18
CA LEU A 523 -15.96 -36.55 15.36
C LEU A 523 -15.67 -37.73 16.29
N GLY A 524 -15.58 -37.44 17.58
CA GLY A 524 -15.51 -38.45 18.64
C GLY A 524 -16.83 -39.19 18.85
N GLU A 525 -16.84 -40.14 19.79
CA GLU A 525 -17.96 -41.07 20.03
C GLU A 525 -19.27 -40.39 20.46
N HIS A 526 -19.23 -39.13 20.89
CA HIS A 526 -20.39 -38.34 21.29
C HIS A 526 -20.77 -37.22 20.29
N GLY A 527 -20.13 -37.18 19.12
CA GLY A 527 -20.38 -36.13 18.13
C GLY A 527 -19.64 -34.82 18.42
N ASP A 528 -18.52 -34.88 19.14
CA ASP A 528 -17.68 -33.71 19.48
C ASP A 528 -16.40 -33.68 18.63
N ALA A 529 -15.98 -32.50 18.16
CA ALA A 529 -14.69 -32.28 17.50
C ALA A 529 -14.12 -30.88 17.80
N LYS A 530 -12.81 -30.81 18.01
CA LYS A 530 -12.05 -29.56 18.03
C LYS A 530 -11.69 -29.19 16.60
N ILE A 531 -12.20 -28.06 16.14
CA ILE A 531 -11.98 -27.56 14.78
C ILE A 531 -10.68 -26.75 14.76
N ASN A 532 -10.51 -25.82 15.70
CA ASN A 532 -9.35 -24.93 15.85
C ASN A 532 -8.88 -24.31 14.51
N ASP A 533 -9.83 -23.89 13.68
CA ASP A 533 -9.59 -23.30 12.35
C ASP A 533 -9.76 -21.78 12.46
N GLU A 534 -8.85 -21.02 11.86
CA GLU A 534 -8.85 -19.56 11.86
C GLU A 534 -8.69 -19.06 10.42
N GLN A 535 -9.57 -18.17 9.98
CA GLN A 535 -9.50 -17.52 8.67
C GLN A 535 -9.60 -16.00 8.82
N VAL A 536 -8.72 -15.28 8.15
CA VAL A 536 -8.69 -13.82 8.11
C VAL A 536 -9.35 -13.31 6.83
N PHE A 537 -10.14 -12.25 6.93
CA PHE A 537 -10.79 -11.55 5.83
C PHE A 537 -10.46 -10.05 5.88
N PRO A 538 -9.56 -9.52 5.04
CA PRO A 538 -9.42 -8.07 4.87
C PRO A 538 -10.72 -7.51 4.30
N VAL A 539 -11.31 -6.53 4.97
CA VAL A 539 -12.60 -5.92 4.63
C VAL A 539 -12.56 -4.42 4.86
N ASP A 540 -12.79 -3.65 3.81
CA ASP A 540 -12.89 -2.20 3.90
C ASP A 540 -14.00 -1.84 4.90
N ASN A 541 -13.70 -0.97 5.87
CA ASN A 541 -14.64 -0.53 6.89
C ASN A 541 -15.60 0.54 6.35
N ASP A 542 -16.15 0.29 5.16
CA ASP A 542 -16.88 1.23 4.33
C ASP A 542 -18.40 1.24 4.67
N PHE A 543 -19.22 1.82 3.78
CA PHE A 543 -20.67 1.79 3.95
C PHE A 543 -21.30 0.44 3.62
N GLU A 544 -20.77 -0.31 2.64
CA GLU A 544 -21.33 -1.58 2.18
C GLU A 544 -21.11 -2.70 3.20
N PHE A 545 -19.90 -2.82 3.75
CA PHE A 545 -19.58 -3.74 4.83
C PHE A 545 -20.40 -3.42 6.09
N LYS A 546 -20.52 -2.13 6.47
CA LYS A 546 -21.42 -1.70 7.56
C LYS A 546 -22.90 -1.99 7.26
N GLN A 547 -23.32 -1.99 5.98
CA GLN A 547 -24.67 -2.39 5.58
C GLN A 547 -24.86 -3.92 5.64
N TYR A 548 -23.86 -4.71 5.23
CA TYR A 548 -23.85 -6.16 5.32
C TYR A 548 -24.00 -6.61 6.78
N LEU A 549 -23.14 -6.13 7.68
CA LEU A 549 -23.23 -6.43 9.12
C LEU A 549 -24.61 -6.07 9.72
N ARG A 550 -25.28 -5.00 9.26
CA ARG A 550 -26.63 -4.63 9.75
C ARG A 550 -27.73 -5.61 9.34
N LYS A 551 -27.62 -6.18 8.12
CA LYS A 551 -28.71 -6.87 7.40
C LYS A 551 -28.54 -8.38 7.30
N SER A 552 -27.32 -8.88 7.36
CA SER A 552 -26.98 -10.28 7.08
C SER A 552 -26.52 -11.03 8.33
N ASN A 553 -26.69 -12.36 8.28
CA ASN A 553 -26.04 -13.29 9.17
C ASN A 553 -24.80 -13.89 8.49
N LEU A 554 -23.95 -14.54 9.27
CA LEU A 554 -23.01 -15.54 8.79
C LEU A 554 -23.69 -16.91 8.90
N ASP A 555 -24.00 -17.51 7.76
CA ASP A 555 -24.61 -18.84 7.71
C ASP A 555 -23.50 -19.91 7.63
N VAL A 556 -23.53 -20.84 8.57
CA VAL A 556 -22.47 -21.81 8.85
C VAL A 556 -23.03 -23.23 8.75
N LEU A 557 -22.55 -23.97 7.76
CA LEU A 557 -22.99 -25.32 7.41
C LEU A 557 -21.93 -26.34 7.86
N LEU A 558 -22.32 -27.29 8.72
CA LEU A 558 -21.51 -28.45 9.04
C LEU A 558 -21.83 -29.56 8.02
N VAL A 559 -20.80 -30.14 7.38
CA VAL A 559 -20.96 -31.01 6.22
C VAL A 559 -20.06 -32.25 6.32
N ASP A 560 -20.57 -33.43 5.95
CA ASP A 560 -19.80 -34.69 5.95
C ASP A 560 -18.94 -34.89 4.69
N GLN A 561 -18.09 -35.93 4.68
CA GLN A 561 -17.28 -36.31 3.51
C GLN A 561 -18.09 -36.65 2.25
N SER A 562 -19.37 -36.98 2.38
CA SER A 562 -20.29 -37.24 1.26
C SER A 562 -21.04 -35.97 0.81
N SER A 563 -20.66 -34.80 1.33
CA SER A 563 -21.32 -33.50 1.11
C SER A 563 -22.76 -33.39 1.64
N ASN A 564 -23.18 -34.25 2.57
CA ASN A 564 -24.46 -34.09 3.28
C ASN A 564 -24.32 -32.99 4.34
N ILE A 565 -25.30 -32.09 4.43
CA ILE A 565 -25.39 -31.12 5.52
C ILE A 565 -25.81 -31.85 6.80
N LEU A 566 -24.94 -31.84 7.80
CA LEU A 566 -25.17 -32.40 9.14
C LEU A 566 -25.76 -31.39 10.13
N GLY A 567 -25.77 -30.10 9.79
CA GLY A 567 -26.37 -29.04 10.60
C GLY A 567 -26.05 -27.65 10.07
N GLU A 568 -26.87 -26.67 10.43
CA GLU A 568 -26.76 -25.27 10.01
C GLU A 568 -26.94 -24.34 11.22
N ALA A 569 -26.14 -23.28 11.30
CA ALA A 569 -26.28 -22.21 12.29
C ALA A 569 -26.16 -20.84 11.62
N CYS A 570 -27.07 -19.92 11.95
CA CYS A 570 -27.05 -18.53 11.49
C CYS A 570 -26.55 -17.62 12.62
N ILE A 571 -25.43 -16.93 12.40
CA ILE A 571 -24.79 -16.06 13.41
C ILE A 571 -25.10 -14.59 13.05
N PRO A 572 -25.80 -13.82 13.90
CA PRO A 572 -26.05 -12.40 13.64
C PRO A 572 -24.75 -11.59 13.62
N LEU A 573 -24.48 -10.90 12.51
CA LEU A 573 -23.27 -10.08 12.36
C LEU A 573 -23.44 -8.63 12.86
N ARG A 574 -24.64 -8.26 13.30
CA ARG A 574 -25.01 -6.90 13.71
C ARG A 574 -24.16 -6.37 14.86
N ASP A 575 -23.77 -7.23 15.78
CA ASP A 575 -23.16 -6.78 17.03
C ASP A 575 -21.72 -6.27 16.79
N LEU A 576 -21.05 -6.74 15.71
CA LEU A 576 -19.75 -6.26 15.19
C LEU A 576 -19.75 -4.80 14.70
N LEU A 577 -20.90 -4.11 14.74
CA LEU A 577 -21.03 -2.67 14.53
C LEU A 577 -20.79 -1.85 15.81
N SER A 578 -20.91 -2.52 16.97
CA SER A 578 -20.84 -1.93 18.31
C SER A 578 -19.78 -2.57 19.20
N THR A 579 -19.41 -3.81 18.93
CA THR A 579 -18.30 -4.53 19.56
C THR A 579 -17.22 -4.84 18.53
N ASN A 580 -15.98 -5.00 19.01
CA ASN A 580 -14.88 -5.47 18.16
C ASN A 580 -14.88 -7.01 18.03
N ALA A 581 -15.75 -7.73 18.75
CA ALA A 581 -15.85 -9.17 18.65
C ALA A 581 -17.26 -9.68 18.98
N VAL A 582 -17.62 -10.82 18.39
CA VAL A 582 -18.81 -11.62 18.67
C VAL A 582 -18.35 -13.05 18.97
N ILE A 583 -18.59 -13.52 20.19
CA ILE A 583 -18.16 -14.84 20.67
C ILE A 583 -19.39 -15.56 21.18
N GLY A 584 -19.71 -16.74 20.63
CA GLY A 584 -20.92 -17.46 20.98
C GLY A 584 -20.84 -18.97 20.75
N VAL A 585 -21.77 -19.67 21.39
CA VAL A 585 -22.11 -21.07 21.09
C VAL A 585 -23.48 -21.06 20.42
N TYR A 586 -23.54 -21.56 19.20
CA TYR A 586 -24.72 -21.50 18.35
C TYR A 586 -25.25 -22.91 18.12
N LYS A 587 -26.58 -23.08 18.19
CA LYS A 587 -27.21 -24.38 17.98
C LYS A 587 -27.32 -24.67 16.49
N LEU A 588 -26.93 -25.88 16.12
CA LEU A 588 -27.09 -26.42 14.78
C LEU A 588 -28.53 -26.91 14.61
N SER A 589 -29.12 -26.67 13.43
CA SER A 589 -30.48 -27.08 13.05
C SER A 589 -30.80 -28.57 13.23
N SER A 590 -29.77 -29.42 13.34
CA SER A 590 -29.88 -30.87 13.56
C SER A 590 -29.91 -31.29 15.04
N GLY A 591 -29.51 -30.43 15.98
CA GLY A 591 -29.50 -30.72 17.43
C GLY A 591 -28.14 -30.72 18.11
N GLY A 592 -27.04 -30.38 17.41
CA GLY A 592 -25.72 -30.14 18.01
C GLY A 592 -25.44 -28.66 18.30
N GLU A 593 -24.21 -28.33 18.70
CA GLU A 593 -23.75 -26.96 18.95
C GLU A 593 -22.38 -26.68 18.28
N ILE A 594 -22.11 -25.44 17.89
CA ILE A 594 -20.82 -24.97 17.36
C ILE A 594 -20.37 -23.68 18.06
N LYS A 595 -19.12 -23.62 18.52
CA LYS A 595 -18.54 -22.42 19.12
C LYS A 595 -17.72 -21.64 18.09
N ILE A 596 -18.11 -20.37 17.91
CA ILE A 596 -17.53 -19.45 16.94
C ILE A 596 -17.12 -18.16 17.64
N GLU A 597 -16.00 -17.61 17.23
CA GLU A 597 -15.51 -16.28 17.57
C GLU A 597 -15.25 -15.51 16.27
N ILE A 598 -15.79 -14.30 16.19
CA ILE A 598 -15.59 -13.37 15.07
C ILE A 598 -15.00 -12.10 15.67
N GLU A 599 -13.77 -11.77 15.31
CA GLU A 599 -13.03 -10.61 15.81
C GLU A 599 -12.76 -9.64 14.66
N LYS A 600 -12.93 -8.34 14.89
CA LYS A 600 -12.69 -7.29 13.91
C LYS A 600 -11.54 -6.41 14.42
N SER A 601 -10.58 -6.11 13.54
CA SER A 601 -9.56 -5.09 13.82
C SER A 601 -10.23 -3.75 14.17
N LYS A 602 -9.48 -2.89 14.85
CA LYS A 602 -9.83 -1.48 14.90
C LYS A 602 -9.73 -0.86 13.50
#